data_AF-A0A915A466-F1
#
_entry.id   AF-A0A915A466-F1
#
_cell.length_a   1.000
_cell.length_b   1.000
_cell.length_c   1.000
_cell.angle_alpha   90.00
_cell.angle_beta   90.00
_cell.angle_gamma   90.00
#
_symmetry.space_group_name_H-M   'P 1'
#
loop_
_entity.id
_entity.type
_entity.pdbx_description
1 polymer ?
#
loop_
_entity_poly.entity_id
_entity_poly.type
_entity_poly.pdbx_seq_one_letter_code
_entity_poly.pdbx_strand_id
1 'polypeptide(L)'
;LFCMQHIAQQNILFEILIVAFYVIFLGFRRGHPGFNIHEVDTVMWNVPESFIRMFLMSLTEFTVLFDQLEECDLAVVGKIAFIVYLLLVTILLINMLIAMMTNTYTEVSANSLEWLRQWSAIILMMEQSFDPATRLKYQAIYSIPMEDRKRIALLLKLRFPADEYEDKRKVIEKKRRKFNEDKRRATTLPSARSTVVVRTVTGNK
;
A
#
# COMPACT_ATOMS: atom_id res chain seq x y z
N LEU A 1 -5.21 11.12 2.10
CA LEU A 1 -4.66 12.49 2.25
C LEU A 1 -3.35 12.69 1.47
N PHE A 2 -2.37 11.81 1.62
CA PHE A 2 -1.06 11.91 0.95
C PHE A 2 -1.17 11.91 -0.59
N CYS A 3 -1.99 11.04 -1.16
CA CYS A 3 -2.25 11.00 -2.61
C CYS A 3 -2.86 12.32 -3.15
N MET A 4 -3.87 12.86 -2.45
CA MET A 4 -4.47 14.16 -2.80
C MET A 4 -3.46 15.31 -2.73
N GLN A 5 -2.53 15.28 -1.77
CA GLN A 5 -1.45 16.26 -1.67
C GLN A 5 -0.47 16.14 -2.84
N HIS A 6 -0.09 14.93 -3.25
CA HIS A 6 0.78 14.72 -4.41
C HIS A 6 0.13 15.19 -5.72
N ILE A 7 -1.15 14.88 -5.92
CA ILE A 7 -1.92 15.34 -7.08
C ILE A 7 -2.04 16.87 -7.08
N ALA A 8 -2.32 17.49 -5.93
CA ALA A 8 -2.44 18.94 -5.82
C ALA A 8 -1.13 19.67 -6.12
N GLN A 9 -0.01 19.19 -5.57
CA GLN A 9 1.34 19.73 -5.88
C GLN A 9 1.67 19.54 -7.37
N GLN A 10 1.31 18.38 -7.92
CA GLN A 10 1.28 18.04 -9.34
C GLN A 10 0.64 19.09 -10.23
N ASN A 11 -0.62 19.36 -9.91
CA ASN A 11 -1.47 20.22 -10.69
C ASN A 11 -1.00 21.68 -10.63
N ILE A 12 -0.55 22.16 -9.47
CA ILE A 12 0.00 23.52 -9.33
C ILE A 12 1.23 23.72 -10.22
N LEU A 13 2.11 22.72 -10.30
CA LEU A 13 3.32 22.82 -11.10
C LEU A 13 3.03 22.77 -12.61
N PHE A 14 2.01 22.00 -13.02
CA PHE A 14 1.51 21.96 -14.38
C PHE A 14 0.91 23.30 -14.82
N GLU A 15 0.08 23.93 -13.98
CA GLU A 15 -0.50 25.26 -14.21
C GLU A 15 0.58 26.34 -14.41
N ILE A 16 1.60 26.35 -13.55
CA ILE A 16 2.73 27.30 -13.66
C ILE A 16 3.49 27.11 -14.98
N LEU A 17 3.69 25.87 -15.41
CA LEU A 17 4.40 25.55 -16.63
C LEU A 17 3.61 25.98 -17.88
N ILE A 18 2.29 25.78 -17.89
CA ILE A 18 1.40 26.27 -18.94
C ILE A 18 1.50 27.79 -19.04
N VAL A 19 1.37 28.51 -17.93
CA VAL A 19 1.44 29.98 -17.93
C VAL A 19 2.82 30.49 -18.39
N ALA A 20 3.91 29.84 -17.99
CA ALA A 20 5.25 30.21 -18.44
C ALA A 20 5.44 30.01 -19.95
N PHE A 21 4.99 28.86 -20.47
CA PHE A 21 5.07 28.57 -21.91
C PHE A 21 4.19 29.52 -22.73
N TYR A 22 3.00 29.88 -22.23
CA TYR A 22 2.11 30.87 -22.82
C TYR A 22 2.81 32.22 -23.03
N VAL A 23 3.46 32.73 -21.97
CA VAL A 23 4.15 34.03 -22.00
C VAL A 23 5.33 34.02 -22.98
N ILE A 24 6.07 32.91 -23.02
CA ILE A 24 7.19 32.72 -23.96
C ILE A 24 6.68 32.72 -25.41
N PHE A 25 5.59 32.01 -25.70
CA PHE A 25 4.99 31.94 -27.04
C PHE A 25 4.42 33.30 -27.49
N LEU A 26 3.79 34.04 -26.58
CA LEU A 26 3.34 35.41 -26.85
C LEU A 26 4.52 36.36 -27.14
N GLY A 27 5.62 36.18 -26.42
CA GLY A 27 6.86 36.93 -26.62
C GLY A 27 7.47 36.71 -28.00
N PHE A 28 7.47 35.46 -28.49
CA PHE A 28 7.93 35.14 -29.84
C PHE A 28 7.03 35.73 -30.94
N ARG A 29 5.70 35.71 -30.76
CA ARG A 29 4.75 36.29 -31.73
C ARG A 29 4.79 37.82 -31.79
N ARG A 30 5.23 38.50 -30.72
CA ARG A 30 5.32 39.98 -30.67
C ARG A 30 6.39 40.56 -31.60
N GLY A 31 7.30 39.74 -32.12
CA GLY A 31 8.39 40.17 -33.01
C GLY A 31 8.01 40.38 -34.49
N HIS A 32 6.78 40.07 -34.92
CA HIS A 32 6.40 40.10 -36.34
C HIS A 32 5.67 41.41 -36.73
N PRO A 33 6.15 42.18 -37.73
CA PRO A 33 5.60 43.50 -38.08
C PRO A 33 4.25 43.50 -38.83
N GLY A 34 3.57 42.36 -38.99
CA GLY A 34 2.32 42.23 -39.76
C GLY A 34 1.06 41.84 -38.96
N PHE A 35 1.11 41.86 -37.62
CA PHE A 35 0.06 41.27 -36.78
C PHE A 35 -1.23 42.12 -36.71
N ASN A 36 -2.26 41.74 -37.45
CA ASN A 36 -3.62 42.28 -37.32
C ASN A 36 -4.45 41.39 -36.39
N ILE A 37 -4.98 42.00 -35.32
CA ILE A 37 -5.74 41.36 -34.23
C ILE A 37 -7.12 40.82 -34.69
N HIS A 38 -7.50 41.02 -35.96
CA HIS A 38 -8.85 40.78 -36.49
C HIS A 38 -8.97 39.61 -37.50
N GLU A 39 -7.92 38.82 -37.71
CA GLU A 39 -8.03 37.64 -38.57
C GLU A 39 -8.68 36.48 -37.78
N VAL A 40 -9.70 35.87 -38.38
CA VAL A 40 -10.67 34.95 -37.74
C VAL A 40 -10.03 33.62 -37.28
N ASP A 41 -8.73 33.45 -37.54
CA ASP A 41 -7.89 32.32 -37.10
C ASP A 41 -6.94 32.69 -35.93
N THR A 42 -7.15 33.85 -35.30
CA THR A 42 -6.38 34.25 -34.12
C THR A 42 -6.76 33.40 -32.91
N VAL A 43 -5.82 32.56 -32.50
CA VAL A 43 -5.87 31.60 -31.38
C VAL A 43 -6.12 32.23 -29.99
N MET A 44 -6.45 33.53 -29.88
CA MET A 44 -6.39 34.22 -28.58
C MET A 44 -7.31 35.44 -28.44
N TRP A 45 -8.63 35.29 -28.60
CA TRP A 45 -9.56 36.37 -28.20
C TRP A 45 -9.97 36.27 -26.71
N ASN A 46 -10.10 35.05 -26.17
CA ASN A 46 -10.59 34.81 -24.82
C ASN A 46 -9.60 34.02 -23.96
N VAL A 47 -9.30 34.51 -22.75
CA VAL A 47 -8.43 33.85 -21.75
C VAL A 47 -8.79 32.39 -21.45
N PRO A 48 -10.07 32.00 -21.22
CA PRO A 48 -10.41 30.61 -20.93
C PRO A 48 -10.33 29.70 -22.17
N GLU A 49 -10.69 30.22 -23.34
CA GLU A 49 -10.61 29.49 -24.61
C GLU A 49 -9.15 29.22 -24.98
N SER A 50 -8.28 30.21 -24.70
CA SER A 50 -6.83 30.11 -24.88
C SER A 50 -6.21 29.05 -23.98
N PHE A 51 -6.64 28.95 -22.73
CA PHE A 51 -6.14 27.96 -21.78
C PHE A 51 -6.48 26.53 -22.21
N ILE A 52 -7.75 26.29 -22.57
CA ILE A 52 -8.22 24.97 -23.01
C ILE A 52 -7.57 24.58 -24.33
N ARG A 53 -7.46 25.52 -25.27
CA ARG A 53 -6.83 25.26 -26.58
C ARG A 53 -5.33 25.00 -26.42
N MET A 54 -4.64 25.70 -25.52
CA MET A 54 -3.23 25.44 -25.23
C MET A 54 -2.99 24.13 -24.47
N PHE A 55 -3.97 23.70 -23.67
CA PHE A 55 -4.00 22.37 -23.05
C PHE A 55 -4.26 21.26 -24.07
N LEU A 56 -5.20 21.43 -25.01
CA LEU A 56 -5.43 20.46 -26.09
C LEU A 56 -4.24 20.38 -27.06
N MET A 57 -3.60 21.52 -27.31
CA MET A 57 -2.37 21.67 -28.07
C MET A 57 -1.16 21.02 -27.38
N SER A 58 -1.18 20.87 -26.05
CA SER A 58 -0.14 20.16 -25.30
C SER A 58 -0.32 18.65 -25.21
N LEU A 59 -1.56 18.17 -25.37
CA LEU A 59 -1.89 16.76 -25.25
C LEU A 59 -1.87 16.00 -26.58
N THR A 60 -2.30 16.61 -27.69
CA THR A 60 -2.64 15.79 -28.89
C THR A 60 -2.47 16.46 -30.27
N GLU A 61 -2.42 17.78 -30.41
CA GLU A 61 -2.39 18.44 -31.74
C GLU A 61 -0.99 18.90 -32.18
N PHE A 62 -0.10 17.94 -32.42
CA PHE A 62 1.29 18.24 -32.81
C PHE A 62 1.41 18.76 -34.26
N THR A 63 0.54 18.31 -35.17
CA THR A 63 0.64 18.61 -36.61
C THR A 63 0.30 20.06 -36.96
N VAL A 64 -0.80 20.59 -36.40
CA VAL A 64 -1.24 21.98 -36.65
C VAL A 64 -0.22 23.01 -36.17
N LEU A 65 0.50 22.66 -35.10
CA LEU A 65 1.53 23.48 -34.48
C LEU A 65 2.82 23.51 -35.29
N PHE A 66 3.23 22.36 -35.82
CA PHE A 66 4.42 22.23 -36.66
C PHE A 66 4.29 23.03 -37.96
N ASP A 67 3.12 22.96 -38.61
CA ASP A 67 2.85 23.69 -39.85
C ASP A 67 2.88 25.21 -39.61
N GLN A 68 2.27 25.71 -38.52
CA GLN A 68 2.29 27.14 -38.19
C GLN A 68 3.67 27.66 -37.75
N LEU A 69 4.55 26.79 -37.25
CA LEU A 69 5.92 27.16 -36.88
C LEU A 69 6.86 27.23 -38.07
N GLU A 70 6.58 26.50 -39.14
CA GLU A 70 7.42 26.43 -40.34
C GLU A 70 7.35 27.72 -41.17
N GLU A 71 6.24 28.47 -41.07
CA GLU A 71 6.05 29.77 -41.71
C GLU A 71 6.73 30.95 -40.98
N CYS A 72 7.37 30.73 -39.82
CA CYS A 72 8.01 31.79 -39.04
C CYS A 72 9.55 31.86 -39.25
N ASP A 73 10.12 33.06 -39.37
CA ASP A 73 11.58 33.29 -39.47
C ASP A 73 12.40 32.75 -38.28
N LEU A 74 11.77 32.57 -37.10
CA LEU A 74 12.37 31.96 -35.90
C LEU A 74 12.03 30.45 -35.73
N ALA A 75 11.73 29.75 -36.83
CA ALA A 75 11.33 28.33 -36.81
C ALA A 75 12.26 27.43 -35.96
N VAL A 76 13.57 27.67 -35.97
CA VAL A 76 14.55 26.87 -35.21
C VAL A 76 14.35 26.99 -33.69
N VAL A 77 14.13 28.22 -33.19
CA VAL A 77 13.96 28.47 -31.76
C VAL A 77 12.62 27.92 -31.28
N GLY A 78 11.57 28.05 -32.11
CA GLY A 78 10.26 27.46 -31.84
C GLY A 78 10.31 25.93 -31.77
N LYS A 79 10.99 25.27 -32.71
CA LYS A 79 11.15 23.81 -32.75
C LYS A 79 11.85 23.28 -31.48
N ILE A 80 12.88 23.99 -30.98
CA ILE A 80 13.59 23.62 -29.74
C ILE A 80 12.71 23.82 -28.50
N ALA A 81 12.04 24.98 -28.38
CA ALA A 81 11.16 25.27 -27.25
C ALA A 81 10.00 24.25 -27.15
N PHE A 82 9.50 23.80 -28.30
CA PHE A 82 8.46 22.79 -28.40
C PHE A 82 8.92 21.40 -27.92
N ILE A 83 10.13 20.96 -28.32
CA ILE A 83 10.68 19.68 -27.85
C ILE A 83 10.90 19.69 -26.34
N VAL A 84 11.43 20.79 -25.79
CA VAL A 84 11.61 20.96 -24.34
C VAL A 84 10.27 20.90 -23.61
N TYR A 85 9.23 21.51 -24.18
CA TYR A 85 7.89 21.49 -23.62
C TYR A 85 7.29 20.07 -23.57
N LEU A 86 7.37 19.30 -24.66
CA LEU A 86 6.90 17.91 -24.70
C LEU A 86 7.65 17.01 -23.70
N LEU A 87 8.95 17.22 -23.54
CA LEU A 87 9.76 16.51 -22.56
C LEU A 87 9.33 16.85 -21.12
N LEU A 88 9.08 18.12 -20.83
CA LEU A 88 8.60 18.53 -19.50
C LEU A 88 7.20 17.97 -19.18
N VAL A 89 6.26 18.02 -20.12
CA VAL A 89 4.90 17.48 -19.92
C VAL A 89 4.92 15.97 -19.69
N THR A 90 5.73 15.22 -20.45
CA THR A 90 5.85 13.76 -20.27
C THR A 90 6.45 13.37 -18.92
N ILE A 91 7.47 14.10 -18.43
CA ILE A 91 8.02 13.89 -17.08
C ILE A 91 6.97 14.15 -16.01
N LEU A 92 6.15 15.21 -16.14
CA LEU A 92 5.10 15.54 -15.17
C LEU A 92 3.98 14.50 -15.14
N LEU A 93 3.55 14.00 -16.31
CA LEU A 93 2.55 12.94 -16.40
C LEU A 93 3.03 11.63 -15.77
N ILE A 94 4.30 11.25 -16.00
CA ILE A 94 4.90 10.06 -15.40
C ILE A 94 4.97 10.21 -13.87
N ASN A 95 5.33 11.40 -13.37
CA ASN A 95 5.38 11.67 -11.93
C ASN A 95 4.00 11.54 -11.26
N MET A 96 2.91 11.93 -11.95
CA MET A 96 1.55 11.71 -11.48
C MET A 96 1.15 10.23 -11.47
N LEU A 97 1.51 9.50 -12.51
CA LEU A 97 1.20 8.08 -12.66
C LEU A 97 1.90 7.23 -11.58
N ILE A 98 3.20 7.50 -11.34
CA ILE A 98 4.00 6.77 -10.35
C ILE A 98 3.56 7.11 -8.92
N ALA A 99 3.21 8.36 -8.62
CA ALA A 99 2.84 8.77 -7.27
C ALA A 99 1.53 8.10 -6.79
N MET A 100 0.50 8.02 -7.64
CA MET A 100 -0.74 7.32 -7.29
C MET A 100 -0.51 5.81 -7.18
N MET A 101 0.22 5.22 -8.13
CA MET A 101 0.49 3.78 -8.16
C MET A 101 1.43 3.32 -7.03
N THR A 102 2.39 4.14 -6.61
CA THR A 102 3.33 3.79 -5.53
C THR A 102 2.64 3.85 -4.16
N ASN A 103 1.74 4.82 -3.96
CA ASN A 103 0.97 4.88 -2.72
C ASN A 103 -0.01 3.69 -2.61
N THR A 104 -0.72 3.33 -3.70
CA THR A 104 -1.54 2.10 -3.70
C THR A 104 -0.69 0.85 -3.57
N TYR A 105 0.51 0.81 -4.13
CA TYR A 105 1.44 -0.32 -3.94
C TYR A 105 1.84 -0.49 -2.47
N THR A 106 2.14 0.60 -1.76
CA THR A 106 2.47 0.51 -0.33
C THR A 106 1.28 0.06 0.52
N GLU A 107 0.07 0.55 0.24
CA GLU A 107 -1.16 0.16 0.94
C GLU A 107 -1.56 -1.30 0.65
N VAL A 108 -1.43 -1.74 -0.61
CA VAL A 108 -1.69 -3.13 -1.01
C VAL A 108 -0.63 -4.08 -0.44
N SER A 109 0.63 -3.65 -0.33
CA SER A 109 1.69 -4.47 0.28
C SER A 109 1.48 -4.71 1.78
N ALA A 110 0.86 -3.76 2.48
CA ALA A 110 0.49 -3.91 3.89
C ALA A 110 -0.63 -4.95 4.07
N ASN A 111 -1.55 -5.07 3.10
CA ASN A 111 -2.62 -6.08 3.06
C ASN A 111 -2.24 -7.36 2.31
N SER A 112 -0.95 -7.71 2.27
CA SER A 112 -0.41 -8.93 1.65
C SER A 112 -0.94 -10.25 2.24
N LEU A 113 -1.92 -10.25 3.14
CA LEU A 113 -2.62 -11.46 3.63
C LEU A 113 -3.96 -11.73 2.93
N GLU A 114 -4.39 -10.85 2.02
CA GLU A 114 -5.63 -11.06 1.27
C GLU A 114 -5.59 -12.30 0.39
N TRP A 115 -4.44 -12.62 -0.21
CA TRP A 115 -4.28 -13.88 -0.95
C TRP A 115 -4.47 -15.07 -0.01
N LEU A 116 -3.90 -15.06 1.19
CA LEU A 116 -4.05 -16.16 2.16
C LEU A 116 -5.50 -16.30 2.63
N ARG A 117 -6.23 -15.18 2.77
CA ARG A 117 -7.67 -15.16 3.05
C ARG A 117 -8.48 -15.77 1.90
N GLN A 118 -8.14 -15.46 0.66
CA GLN A 118 -8.79 -16.06 -0.51
C GLN A 118 -8.49 -17.56 -0.60
N TRP A 119 -7.24 -17.96 -0.38
CA TRP A 119 -6.82 -19.35 -0.36
C TRP A 119 -7.52 -20.15 0.75
N SER A 120 -7.66 -19.60 1.96
CA SER A 120 -8.37 -20.28 3.04
C SER A 120 -9.86 -20.42 2.75
N ALA A 121 -10.50 -19.41 2.13
CA ALA A 121 -11.89 -19.51 1.70
C ALA A 121 -12.10 -20.62 0.67
N ILE A 122 -11.20 -20.75 -0.32
CA ILE A 122 -11.25 -21.83 -1.32
C ILE A 122 -11.10 -23.20 -0.64
N ILE A 123 -10.14 -23.34 0.27
CA ILE A 123 -9.93 -24.60 1.02
C ILE A 123 -11.16 -24.95 1.85
N LEU A 124 -11.78 -23.98 2.53
CA LEU A 124 -12.97 -24.21 3.35
C LEU A 124 -14.17 -24.64 2.49
N MET A 125 -14.38 -23.99 1.34
CA MET A 125 -15.42 -24.38 0.39
C MET A 125 -15.17 -25.79 -0.16
N MET A 126 -13.91 -26.12 -0.47
CA MET A 126 -13.53 -27.47 -0.89
C MET A 126 -13.78 -28.49 0.23
N GLU A 127 -13.43 -28.18 1.48
CA GLU A 127 -13.65 -29.08 2.62
C GLU A 127 -15.15 -29.33 2.85
N GLN A 128 -15.98 -28.30 2.68
CA GLN A 128 -17.43 -28.38 2.82
C GLN A 128 -18.10 -29.14 1.66
N SER A 129 -17.42 -29.31 0.52
CA SER A 129 -17.95 -30.08 -0.62
C SER A 129 -17.90 -31.61 -0.44
N PHE A 130 -17.23 -32.11 0.60
CA PHE A 130 -17.16 -33.54 0.91
C PHE A 130 -18.27 -34.01 1.86
N ASP A 131 -18.66 -35.29 1.77
CA ASP A 131 -19.63 -35.91 2.67
C ASP A 131 -19.16 -35.85 4.14
N PRO A 132 -20.05 -35.59 5.12
CA PRO A 132 -19.71 -35.45 6.54
C PRO A 132 -18.95 -36.64 7.13
N ALA A 133 -19.17 -37.87 6.65
CA ALA A 133 -18.45 -39.05 7.14
C ALA A 133 -16.98 -39.06 6.69
N THR A 134 -16.71 -38.63 5.45
CA THR A 134 -15.34 -38.46 4.93
C THR A 134 -14.62 -37.29 5.58
N ARG A 135 -15.32 -36.18 5.86
CA ARG A 135 -14.75 -35.01 6.52
C ARG A 135 -14.16 -35.32 7.89
N LEU A 136 -14.88 -36.12 8.70
CA LEU A 136 -14.43 -36.49 10.04
C LEU A 136 -13.19 -37.39 10.03
N LYS A 137 -13.07 -38.26 9.02
CA LYS A 137 -11.85 -39.06 8.78
C LYS A 137 -10.66 -38.16 8.46
N TYR A 138 -10.83 -37.20 7.55
CA TYR A 138 -9.76 -36.25 7.21
C TYR A 138 -9.37 -35.36 8.39
N GLN A 139 -10.33 -34.88 9.18
CA GLN A 139 -10.04 -34.11 10.40
C GLN A 139 -9.21 -34.90 11.41
N ALA A 140 -9.53 -36.19 11.60
CA ALA A 140 -8.77 -37.05 12.49
C ALA A 140 -7.31 -37.24 12.00
N ILE A 141 -7.09 -37.37 10.69
CA ILE A 141 -5.75 -37.54 10.08
C ILE A 141 -4.86 -36.31 10.30
N TYR A 142 -5.40 -35.09 10.21
CA TYR A 142 -4.63 -33.85 10.42
C TYR A 142 -4.44 -33.45 11.88
N SER A 143 -5.03 -34.22 12.80
CA SER A 143 -5.02 -33.92 14.22
C SER A 143 -3.99 -34.75 14.98
N ILE A 144 -3.38 -34.15 16.01
CA ILE A 144 -2.40 -34.86 16.84
C ILE A 144 -3.12 -35.37 18.09
N PRO A 145 -2.99 -36.66 18.44
CA PRO A 145 -3.58 -37.19 19.66
C PRO A 145 -2.87 -36.60 20.88
N MET A 146 -3.63 -36.09 21.85
CA MET A 146 -3.09 -35.62 23.13
C MET A 146 -2.66 -36.81 23.99
N GLU A 147 -1.82 -36.58 25.01
CA GLU A 147 -1.29 -37.60 25.93
C GLU A 147 -2.38 -38.47 26.58
N ASP A 148 -3.59 -37.93 26.75
CA ASP A 148 -4.77 -38.65 27.27
C ASP A 148 -5.51 -39.55 26.25
N ARG A 149 -5.08 -39.65 24.98
CA ARG A 149 -5.70 -40.36 23.82
C ARG A 149 -7.19 -40.09 23.53
N LYS A 150 -7.94 -39.48 24.44
CA LYS A 150 -9.37 -39.16 24.34
C LYS A 150 -9.62 -37.76 23.80
N ARG A 151 -8.61 -36.89 23.82
CA ARG A 151 -8.70 -35.50 23.38
C ARG A 151 -7.81 -35.29 22.17
N ILE A 152 -8.37 -34.61 21.18
CA ILE A 152 -7.71 -34.27 19.92
C ILE A 152 -7.41 -32.78 19.96
N ALA A 153 -6.17 -32.38 19.68
CA ALA A 153 -5.76 -30.98 19.67
C ALA A 153 -5.27 -30.56 18.29
N LEU A 154 -5.73 -29.39 17.82
CA LEU A 154 -5.24 -28.74 16.61
C LEU A 154 -4.24 -27.66 17.01
N LEU A 155 -2.96 -27.88 16.70
CA LEU A 155 -1.90 -26.91 16.96
C LEU A 155 -1.79 -25.95 15.77
N LEU A 156 -2.32 -24.73 15.93
CA LEU A 156 -2.09 -23.67 14.96
C LEU A 156 -0.81 -22.91 15.33
N LYS A 157 0.21 -22.99 14.48
CA LYS A 157 1.39 -22.13 14.56
C LYS A 157 1.06 -20.81 13.86
N LEU A 158 0.64 -19.82 14.63
CA LEU A 158 0.43 -18.46 14.16
C LEU A 158 1.76 -17.89 13.65
N ARG A 159 1.81 -17.46 12.39
CA ARG A 159 2.95 -16.74 11.82
C ARG A 159 2.78 -15.26 12.17
N PHE A 160 3.65 -14.76 13.04
CA PHE A 160 3.72 -13.33 13.36
C PHE A 160 4.72 -12.63 12.44
N PRO A 161 4.51 -11.35 12.11
CA PRO A 161 5.53 -10.54 11.47
C PRO A 161 6.78 -10.44 12.37
N ALA A 162 7.94 -10.22 11.76
CA ALA A 162 9.24 -10.45 12.41
C ALA A 162 9.49 -9.57 13.65
N ASP A 163 8.92 -8.36 13.65
CA ASP A 163 8.91 -7.39 14.75
C ASP A 163 8.08 -7.87 15.94
N GLU A 164 6.85 -8.32 15.70
CA GLU A 164 5.95 -8.81 16.75
C GLU A 164 6.38 -10.19 17.29
N TYR A 165 7.11 -10.96 16.49
CA TYR A 165 7.65 -12.27 16.86
C TYR A 165 8.69 -12.18 17.98
N GLU A 166 9.58 -11.18 17.93
CA GLU A 166 10.62 -10.93 18.94
C GLU A 166 10.01 -10.64 20.32
N ASP A 167 8.99 -9.78 20.37
CA ASP A 167 8.34 -9.39 21.62
C ASP A 167 7.52 -10.53 22.22
N LYS A 168 6.79 -11.28 21.39
CA LYS A 168 6.07 -12.48 21.83
C LYS A 168 7.03 -13.56 22.32
N ARG A 169 8.18 -13.74 21.66
CA ARG A 169 9.21 -14.68 22.09
C ARG A 169 9.77 -14.32 23.46
N LYS A 170 10.05 -13.03 23.72
CA LYS A 170 10.48 -12.53 25.05
C LYS A 170 9.41 -12.78 26.12
N VAL A 171 8.13 -12.58 25.81
CA VAL A 171 7.02 -12.85 26.74
C VAL A 171 6.90 -14.34 27.06
N ILE A 172 6.99 -15.20 26.04
CA ILE A 172 6.96 -16.67 26.22
C ILE A 172 8.14 -17.13 27.06
N GLU A 173 9.33 -16.59 26.82
CA GLU A 173 10.52 -16.93 27.58
C GLU A 173 10.41 -16.49 29.05
N LYS A 174 9.89 -15.28 29.31
CA LYS A 174 9.60 -14.81 30.68
C LYS A 174 8.59 -15.72 31.39
N LYS A 175 7.52 -16.16 30.70
CA LYS A 175 6.54 -17.12 31.25
C LYS A 175 7.20 -18.47 31.57
N ARG A 176 8.08 -18.96 30.69
CA ARG A 176 8.79 -20.24 30.88
C ARG A 176 9.75 -20.19 32.06
N ARG A 177 10.45 -19.05 32.26
CA ARG A 177 11.31 -18.81 33.43
C ARG A 177 10.50 -18.80 34.73
N LYS A 178 9.40 -18.02 34.78
CA LYS A 178 8.50 -18.00 35.94
C LYS A 178 7.94 -19.38 36.26
N PHE A 179 7.44 -20.12 35.27
CA PHE A 179 6.92 -21.47 35.48
C PHE A 179 7.97 -22.43 36.06
N ASN A 180 9.22 -22.35 35.60
CA ASN A 180 10.30 -23.18 36.13
C ASN A 180 10.71 -22.75 37.56
N GLU A 181 10.67 -21.46 37.86
CA GLU A 181 10.89 -20.92 39.21
C GLU A 181 9.77 -21.35 40.17
N ASP A 182 8.51 -21.30 39.73
CA ASP A 182 7.35 -21.75 40.51
C ASP A 182 7.42 -23.27 40.78
N LYS A 183 7.83 -24.06 39.78
CA LYS A 183 8.08 -25.49 39.95
C LYS A 183 9.19 -25.76 40.97
N ARG A 184 10.29 -24.99 40.93
CA ARG A 184 11.37 -25.07 41.92
C ARG A 184 10.86 -24.74 43.32
N ARG A 185 10.11 -23.64 43.49
CA ARG A 185 9.49 -23.24 44.77
C ARG A 185 8.52 -24.30 45.31
N ALA A 186 7.73 -24.94 44.44
CA ALA A 186 6.82 -26.02 44.81
C ALA A 186 7.56 -27.29 45.27
N THR A 187 8.78 -27.53 44.74
CA THR A 187 9.61 -28.67 45.14
C THR A 187 10.40 -28.39 46.43
N THR A 188 10.68 -27.11 46.74
CA THR A 188 11.40 -26.68 47.95
C THR A 188 10.49 -26.51 49.18
N LEU A 189 9.16 -26.57 49.03
CA LEU A 189 8.27 -26.65 50.18
C LEU A 189 8.45 -28.01 50.87
N PRO A 190 8.93 -28.07 52.13
CA PRO A 190 9.04 -29.33 52.83
C PRO A 190 7.65 -29.95 52.93
N SER A 191 7.57 -31.25 52.65
CA SER A 191 6.44 -32.11 53.01
C SER A 191 6.06 -31.78 54.46
N ALA A 192 4.98 -31.01 54.64
CA ALA A 192 4.36 -30.81 55.93
C ALA A 192 3.78 -32.17 56.30
N ARG A 193 4.62 -32.98 56.92
CA ARG A 193 4.28 -34.23 57.60
C ARG A 193 3.16 -33.86 58.57
N SER A 194 1.95 -34.29 58.25
CA SER A 194 0.83 -34.29 59.18
C SER A 194 1.20 -35.21 60.34
N THR A 195 1.82 -34.64 61.38
CA THR A 195 1.83 -35.26 62.71
C THR A 195 0.40 -35.20 63.22
N VAL A 196 -0.37 -36.22 62.87
CA VAL A 196 -1.58 -36.60 63.59
C VAL A 196 -1.13 -36.94 65.01
N VAL A 197 -1.30 -36.01 65.94
CA VAL A 197 -1.18 -36.29 67.37
C VAL A 197 -2.42 -37.10 67.76
N VAL A 198 -2.28 -38.43 67.68
CA VAL A 198 -3.21 -39.35 68.33
C VAL A 198 -2.96 -39.26 69.83
N ARG A 199 -3.73 -38.42 70.53
CA ARG A 199 -3.88 -38.55 71.98
C ARG A 199 -4.74 -39.77 72.26
N THR A 200 -4.10 -40.89 72.56
CA THR A 200 -4.75 -42.02 73.22
C THR A 200 -5.12 -41.60 74.63
N VAL A 201 -6.42 -41.41 74.90
CA VAL A 201 -6.95 -41.41 76.26
C VAL A 201 -7.09 -42.88 76.65
N THR A 202 -6.04 -43.42 77.29
CA THR A 202 -6.14 -44.69 78.01
C THR A 202 -6.92 -44.44 79.28
N GLY A 203 -8.17 -44.88 79.33
CA GLY A 203 -8.83 -45.16 80.60
C GLY A 203 -8.24 -46.42 81.21
N ASN A 204 -7.99 -46.42 82.52
CA ASN A 204 -8.25 -47.59 83.35
C ASN A 204 -8.29 -47.26 84.85
N LYS A 205 -9.38 -47.74 85.46
CA LYS A 205 -9.63 -48.05 86.89
C LYS A 205 -9.94 -46.91 87.83
#